data_AF-A0A1I5KZ46-F1
#
_entry.id   AF-A0A1I5KZ46-F1
#
_cell.length_a   1.000
_cell.length_b   1.000
_cell.length_c   1.000
_cell.angle_alpha   90.00
_cell.angle_beta   90.00
_cell.angle_gamma   90.00
#
_symmetry.space_group_name_H-M   'P 1'
#
loop_
_entity.id
_entity.type
_entity.pdbx_description
1 polymer ?
#
loop_
_entity_poly.entity_id
_entity_poly.type
_entity_poly.pdbx_seq_one_letter_code
_entity_poly.pdbx_strand_id
1 'polypeptide(L)'
;METAEDVLAALARRYAFGDLEALITQGTLAADGRSTAVAALCAFGQRVLDLDAEDFGMPEEAGEVPPDLLDRARASRMPQAPRERPRGALASLRPAYRLLLEVIAIRWRRRDMAALVAAVHIASEYLPMLAWEPVLGHAGDPALIGAAVSGEGSRFGVPIEPGTPRMCDHTRPERSACERTLRVAREPGPGWRAYLDRQHSQVSSALGDCAARCRTPCTVVTRLDDLVRADLTGRCKLAADFADSPLVKLRHAAPVGHGFGVPSPEEVQAAWSRARTSLSRHPLGKTVLAGDDDSYPLPGLPALFSAIAAAELHPDTLLHDVTKRIMSTLS
;
A
#
# COMPACT_ATOMS: atom_id res chain seq x y z
N MET A 1 26.65 29.05 -14.90
CA MET A 1 27.60 28.00 -14.52
C MET A 1 26.95 27.30 -13.35
N GLU A 2 26.44 26.09 -13.55
CA GLU A 2 25.84 25.30 -12.47
C GLU A 2 26.95 24.87 -11.52
N THR A 3 26.76 25.12 -10.22
CA THR A 3 27.66 24.66 -9.17
C THR A 3 27.37 23.21 -8.80
N ALA A 4 28.27 22.56 -8.05
CA ALA A 4 27.98 21.24 -7.49
C ALA A 4 26.73 21.27 -6.60
N GLU A 5 26.51 22.36 -5.85
CA GLU A 5 25.32 22.56 -5.02
C GLU A 5 24.04 22.65 -5.86
N ASP A 6 24.08 23.31 -7.03
CA ASP A 6 22.93 23.37 -7.95
C ASP A 6 22.51 21.98 -8.44
N VAL A 7 23.48 21.11 -8.73
CA VAL A 7 23.24 19.72 -9.16
C VAL A 7 22.64 18.91 -8.01
N LEU A 8 23.19 18.99 -6.80
CA LEU A 8 22.67 18.26 -5.63
C LEU A 8 21.24 18.73 -5.29
N ALA A 9 20.98 20.04 -5.36
CA ALA A 9 19.64 20.59 -5.15
C ALA A 9 18.64 20.14 -6.24
N ALA A 10 19.08 20.03 -7.50
CA ALA A 10 18.25 19.51 -8.58
C ALA A 10 17.89 18.03 -8.37
N LEU A 11 18.84 17.19 -7.93
CA LEU A 11 18.61 15.78 -7.59
C LEU A 11 17.64 15.62 -6.41
N ALA A 12 17.83 16.41 -5.34
CA ALA A 12 16.92 16.42 -4.19
C ALA A 12 15.48 16.77 -4.60
N ARG A 13 15.29 17.82 -5.41
CA ARG A 13 13.96 18.21 -5.93
C ARG A 13 13.31 17.14 -6.82
N ARG A 14 14.12 16.29 -7.47
CA ARG A 14 13.66 15.15 -8.27
C ARG A 14 13.44 13.88 -7.44
N TYR A 15 13.69 13.91 -6.12
CA TYR A 15 13.62 12.74 -5.24
C TYR A 15 14.59 11.64 -5.67
N ALA A 16 15.75 12.02 -6.22
CA ALA A 16 16.80 11.11 -6.65
C ALA A 16 17.76 10.81 -5.48
N PHE A 17 17.21 10.25 -4.39
CA PHE A 17 17.94 10.07 -3.14
C PHE A 17 19.16 9.16 -3.28
N GLY A 18 19.04 8.03 -3.99
CA GLY A 18 20.19 7.15 -4.24
C GLY A 18 21.32 7.81 -5.04
N ASP A 19 20.99 8.57 -6.09
CA ASP A 19 21.99 9.30 -6.89
C ASP A 19 22.69 10.37 -6.03
N LEU A 20 21.91 11.06 -5.18
CA LEU A 20 22.42 12.07 -4.28
C LEU A 20 23.36 11.47 -3.22
N GLU A 21 22.98 10.35 -2.60
CA GLU A 21 23.81 9.62 -1.64
C GLU A 21 25.14 9.16 -2.26
N ALA A 22 25.08 8.62 -3.48
CA ALA A 22 26.26 8.17 -4.21
C ALA A 22 27.25 9.32 -4.47
N LEU A 23 26.76 10.50 -4.90
CA LEU A 23 27.60 11.67 -5.13
C LEU A 23 28.21 12.23 -3.85
N ILE A 24 27.48 12.21 -2.74
CA ILE A 24 27.98 12.66 -1.44
C ILE A 24 29.09 11.73 -0.96
N THR A 25 28.88 10.41 -1.06
CA THR A 25 29.86 9.40 -0.64
C THR A 25 31.14 9.44 -1.47
N GLN A 26 31.06 9.88 -2.73
CA GLN A 26 32.22 10.10 -3.61
C GLN A 26 32.98 11.40 -3.30
N GLY A 27 32.57 12.20 -2.31
CA GLY A 27 33.28 13.39 -1.86
C GLY A 27 32.91 14.68 -2.60
N THR A 28 31.72 14.74 -3.20
CA THR A 28 31.21 15.97 -3.85
C THR A 28 30.99 17.12 -2.85
N LEU A 29 30.75 16.78 -1.57
CA LEU A 29 30.75 17.72 -0.46
C LEU A 29 32.04 17.55 0.36
N ALA A 30 32.53 18.64 0.94
CA ALA A 30 33.59 18.57 1.94
C ALA A 30 33.16 17.65 3.09
N ALA A 31 34.11 16.89 3.65
CA ALA A 31 33.89 16.01 4.79
C ALA A 31 33.65 16.82 6.08
N ASP A 32 32.51 17.50 6.14
CA ASP A 32 31.93 18.08 7.34
C ASP A 32 30.70 17.25 7.76
N GLY A 33 30.20 17.47 8.98
CA GLY A 33 29.06 16.72 9.51
C GLY A 33 27.76 16.84 8.69
N ARG A 34 27.69 17.75 7.71
CA ARG A 34 26.54 17.90 6.81
C ARG A 34 26.48 16.75 5.81
N SER A 35 27.63 16.24 5.36
CA SER A 35 27.69 15.10 4.44
C SER A 35 27.01 13.84 5.01
N THR A 36 27.30 13.51 6.27
CA THR A 36 26.67 12.39 7.02
C THR A 36 25.18 12.61 7.21
N ALA A 37 24.75 13.81 7.60
CA ALA A 37 23.33 14.11 7.81
C ALA A 37 22.52 14.02 6.50
N VAL A 38 23.07 14.49 5.38
CA VAL A 38 22.40 14.37 4.07
C VAL A 38 22.40 12.91 3.60
N ALA A 39 23.48 12.15 3.80
CA ALA A 39 23.53 10.73 3.46
C ALA A 39 22.45 9.93 4.22
N ALA A 40 22.30 10.15 5.53
CA ALA A 40 21.25 9.51 6.34
C ALA A 40 19.84 9.83 5.83
N LEU A 41 19.57 11.09 5.48
CA LEU A 41 18.28 11.49 4.89
C LEU A 41 18.05 10.87 3.50
N CYS A 42 19.10 10.71 2.71
CA CYS A 42 19.00 10.06 1.39
C CYS A 42 18.72 8.57 1.53
N ALA A 43 19.46 7.84 2.37
CA ALA A 43 19.22 6.42 2.64
C ALA A 43 17.79 6.17 3.11
N PHE A 44 17.32 6.96 4.08
CA PHE A 44 15.95 6.93 4.57
C PHE A 44 14.92 7.21 3.46
N GLY A 45 15.13 8.30 2.70
CA GLY A 45 14.24 8.70 1.61
C GLY A 45 14.16 7.64 0.51
N GLN A 46 15.29 7.02 0.17
CA GLN A 46 15.36 5.96 -0.83
C GLN A 46 14.61 4.71 -0.38
N ARG A 47 14.85 4.25 0.85
CA ARG A 47 14.16 3.10 1.46
C ARG A 47 12.63 3.29 1.48
N VAL A 48 12.17 4.47 1.90
CA VAL A 48 10.73 4.80 1.90
C VAL A 48 10.16 4.83 0.46
N LEU A 49 10.92 5.36 -0.50
CA LEU A 49 10.51 5.46 -1.90
C LEU A 49 10.48 4.10 -2.62
N ASP A 50 11.30 3.15 -2.19
CA ASP A 50 11.32 1.77 -2.71
C ASP A 50 10.22 0.88 -2.12
N LEU A 51 9.49 1.39 -1.12
CA LEU A 51 8.33 0.74 -0.48
C LEU A 51 8.68 -0.54 0.30
N ASP A 52 9.90 -0.63 0.82
CA ASP A 52 10.35 -1.71 1.70
C ASP A 52 9.75 -1.55 3.11
N ALA A 53 8.46 -1.86 3.22
CA ALA A 53 7.64 -1.55 4.40
C ALA A 53 8.10 -2.27 5.68
N GLU A 54 8.90 -3.34 5.60
CA GLU A 54 9.56 -3.95 6.77
C GLU A 54 10.63 -3.07 7.41
N ASP A 55 11.26 -2.16 6.66
CA ASP A 55 12.42 -1.40 7.15
C ASP A 55 12.09 0.06 7.47
N PHE A 56 10.82 0.46 7.30
CA PHE A 56 10.41 1.84 7.56
C PHE A 56 10.67 2.28 9.00
N GLY A 57 11.45 3.35 9.14
CA GLY A 57 11.77 3.95 10.44
C GLY A 57 12.73 3.13 11.31
N MET A 58 13.46 2.20 10.70
CA MET A 58 14.66 1.58 11.27
C MET A 58 15.83 2.58 11.25
N PRO A 59 16.83 2.43 12.15
CA PRO A 59 18.03 3.26 12.10
C PRO A 59 18.78 3.09 10.77
N GLU A 60 19.34 4.18 10.24
CA GLU A 60 20.18 4.16 9.04
C GLU A 60 21.65 4.04 9.44
N GLU A 61 22.41 3.19 8.75
CA GLU A 61 23.87 3.07 8.98
C GLU A 61 24.60 4.37 8.62
N ALA A 62 24.06 5.13 7.68
CA ALA A 62 24.61 6.40 7.21
C ALA A 62 24.52 7.53 8.25
N GLY A 63 23.69 7.40 9.30
CA GLY A 63 23.61 8.38 10.38
C GLY A 63 22.21 8.55 10.99
N GLU A 64 22.07 9.56 11.85
CA GLU A 64 20.81 9.83 12.53
C GLU A 64 19.77 10.51 11.62
N VAL A 65 18.57 9.93 11.60
CA VAL A 65 17.40 10.50 10.93
C VAL A 65 16.51 11.15 12.00
N PRO A 66 15.98 12.36 11.77
CA PRO A 66 15.11 13.02 12.72
C PRO A 66 13.91 12.16 13.17
N PRO A 67 13.61 12.11 14.49
CA PRO A 67 12.58 11.22 15.05
C PRO A 67 11.20 11.37 14.42
N ASP A 68 10.81 12.58 14.04
CA ASP A 68 9.49 12.85 13.47
C ASP A 68 9.30 12.21 12.07
N LEU A 69 10.38 12.09 11.28
CA LEU A 69 10.35 11.36 10.02
C LEU A 69 10.28 9.84 10.27
N LEU A 70 11.05 9.35 11.25
CA LEU A 70 11.04 7.94 11.63
C LEU A 70 9.65 7.52 12.13
N ASP A 71 9.00 8.32 12.97
CA ASP A 71 7.69 8.01 13.52
C ASP A 71 6.58 7.99 12.45
N ARG A 72 6.65 8.91 11.48
CA ARG A 72 5.75 8.88 10.31
C ARG A 72 5.97 7.64 9.45
N ALA A 73 7.22 7.25 9.19
CA ALA A 73 7.53 6.01 8.47
C ALA A 73 7.02 4.77 9.23
N ARG A 74 7.22 4.72 10.56
CA ARG A 74 6.74 3.63 11.44
C ARG A 74 5.22 3.46 11.41
N ALA A 75 4.47 4.55 11.22
CA ALA A 75 3.01 4.48 11.08
C ALA A 75 2.58 3.67 9.83
N SER A 76 3.41 3.64 8.79
CA SER A 76 3.20 2.89 7.55
C SER A 76 3.93 1.54 7.51
N ARG A 77 4.73 1.22 8.53
CA ARG A 77 5.56 0.01 8.59
C ARG A 77 4.73 -1.26 8.76
N MET A 78 5.13 -2.33 8.09
CA MET A 78 4.60 -3.66 8.37
C MET A 78 5.38 -4.31 9.53
N PRO A 79 4.75 -4.63 10.67
CA PRO A 79 5.45 -5.21 11.82
C PRO A 79 6.07 -6.56 11.48
N GLN A 80 7.30 -6.80 11.91
CA GLN A 80 8.10 -7.99 11.57
C GLN A 80 8.03 -9.09 12.63
N ALA A 81 7.33 -8.84 13.73
CA ALA A 81 7.02 -9.85 14.74
C ALA A 81 5.56 -9.73 15.24
N PRO A 82 4.94 -10.85 15.67
CA PRO A 82 3.56 -10.85 16.18
C PRO A 82 3.32 -9.88 17.33
N ARG A 83 4.33 -9.69 18.19
CA ARG A 83 4.24 -8.86 19.40
C ARG A 83 4.79 -7.45 19.21
N GLU A 84 5.29 -7.11 18.02
CA GLU A 84 5.88 -5.80 17.78
C GLU A 84 4.86 -4.68 18.00
N ARG A 85 5.33 -3.57 18.59
CA ARG A 85 4.57 -2.34 18.86
C ARG A 85 5.42 -1.12 18.48
N PRO A 86 4.84 -0.06 17.90
CA PRO A 86 3.44 0.06 17.45
C PRO A 86 3.09 -0.93 16.32
N ARG A 87 1.80 -1.12 16.00
CA ARG A 87 1.37 -2.10 14.96
C ARG A 87 1.54 -1.58 13.53
N GLY A 88 1.91 -0.31 13.34
CA GLY A 88 2.07 0.32 12.03
C GLY A 88 0.86 0.08 11.13
N ALA A 89 1.11 -0.40 9.91
CA ALA A 89 0.12 -0.67 8.89
C ALA A 89 -0.98 -1.66 9.31
N LEU A 90 -0.73 -2.54 10.29
CA LEU A 90 -1.77 -3.46 10.81
C LEU A 90 -2.76 -2.77 11.77
N ALA A 91 -2.37 -1.67 12.43
CA ALA A 91 -3.32 -0.85 13.18
C ALA A 91 -4.22 -0.05 12.23
N SER A 92 -3.66 0.51 11.16
CA SER A 92 -4.41 1.21 10.12
C SER A 92 -3.59 1.26 8.85
N LEU A 93 -4.21 1.00 7.71
CA LEU A 93 -3.60 1.13 6.39
C LEU A 93 -3.57 2.58 5.93
N ARG A 94 -4.30 3.49 6.58
CA ARG A 94 -4.44 4.88 6.11
C ARG A 94 -3.09 5.59 5.94
N PRO A 95 -2.13 5.55 6.89
CA PRO A 95 -0.81 6.15 6.68
C PRO A 95 -0.07 5.55 5.48
N ALA A 96 -0.13 4.22 5.31
CA ALA A 96 0.48 3.53 4.19
C ALA A 96 -0.14 3.95 2.84
N TYR A 97 -1.46 4.12 2.76
CA TYR A 97 -2.12 4.60 1.54
C TYR A 97 -1.81 6.05 1.22
N ARG A 98 -1.69 6.93 2.23
CA ARG A 98 -1.25 8.32 2.03
C ARG A 98 0.18 8.36 1.47
N LEU A 99 1.07 7.53 2.01
CA LEU A 99 2.43 7.38 1.52
C LEU A 99 2.47 6.80 0.10
N LEU A 100 1.68 5.76 -0.20
CA LEU A 100 1.57 5.21 -1.55
C LEU A 100 1.11 6.27 -2.56
N LEU A 101 0.16 7.14 -2.19
CA LEU A 101 -0.26 8.26 -3.02
C LEU A 101 0.87 9.28 -3.24
N GLU A 102 1.69 9.57 -2.24
CA GLU A 102 2.89 10.42 -2.42
C GLU A 102 3.90 9.76 -3.37
N VAL A 103 4.20 8.47 -3.17
CA VAL A 103 5.14 7.70 -3.99
C VAL A 103 4.69 7.60 -5.44
N ILE A 104 3.41 7.31 -5.71
CA ILE A 104 2.86 7.29 -7.07
C ILE A 104 3.05 8.65 -7.75
N ALA A 105 2.81 9.75 -7.03
CA ALA A 105 3.01 11.09 -7.58
C ALA A 105 4.49 11.39 -7.88
N ILE A 106 5.41 10.96 -7.02
CA ILE A 106 6.85 11.08 -7.23
C ILE A 106 7.31 10.26 -8.43
N ARG A 107 6.91 8.97 -8.51
CA ARG A 107 7.28 8.08 -9.63
C ARG A 107 6.72 8.59 -10.97
N TRP A 108 5.52 9.18 -10.96
CA TRP A 108 4.98 9.86 -12.15
C TRP A 108 5.88 11.01 -12.61
N ARG A 109 6.24 11.93 -11.71
CA ARG A 109 7.13 13.06 -12.03
C ARG A 109 8.49 12.60 -12.53
N ARG A 110 9.02 11.51 -11.95
CA ARG A 110 10.30 10.90 -12.36
C ARG A 110 10.23 10.15 -13.69
N ARG A 111 9.02 9.95 -14.26
CA ARG A 111 8.75 9.09 -15.42
C ARG A 111 9.14 7.62 -15.20
N ASP A 112 9.05 7.17 -13.95
CA ASP A 112 9.43 5.83 -13.52
C ASP A 112 8.20 4.90 -13.50
N MET A 113 7.68 4.61 -14.69
CA MET A 113 6.35 4.00 -14.83
C MET A 113 6.28 2.56 -14.32
N ALA A 114 7.38 1.80 -14.41
CA ALA A 114 7.44 0.44 -13.86
C ALA A 114 7.25 0.45 -12.33
N ALA A 115 7.92 1.37 -11.63
CA ALA A 115 7.77 1.54 -10.20
C ALA A 115 6.40 2.13 -9.82
N LEU A 116 5.84 3.03 -10.65
CA LEU A 116 4.49 3.55 -10.46
C LEU A 116 3.44 2.44 -10.50
N VAL A 117 3.46 1.59 -11.54
CA VAL A 117 2.48 0.50 -11.66
C VAL A 117 2.67 -0.56 -10.57
N ALA A 118 3.89 -0.74 -10.08
CA ALA A 118 4.16 -1.58 -8.91
C ALA A 118 3.52 -1.01 -7.63
N ALA A 119 3.65 0.30 -7.38
CA ALA A 119 3.00 0.96 -6.23
C ALA A 119 1.46 0.88 -6.32
N VAL A 120 0.89 1.08 -7.51
CA VAL A 120 -0.56 0.91 -7.76
C VAL A 120 -1.00 -0.54 -7.53
N HIS A 121 -0.19 -1.52 -7.94
CA HIS A 121 -0.45 -2.93 -7.72
C HIS A 121 -0.45 -3.27 -6.22
N ILE A 122 0.57 -2.86 -5.46
CA ILE A 122 0.62 -3.02 -4.00
C ILE A 122 -0.62 -2.42 -3.35
N ALA A 123 -1.00 -1.19 -3.75
CA ALA A 123 -2.22 -0.56 -3.25
C ALA A 123 -3.45 -1.43 -3.51
N SER A 124 -3.57 -2.06 -4.69
CA SER A 124 -4.72 -2.90 -5.02
C SER A 124 -4.86 -4.15 -4.15
N GLU A 125 -3.75 -4.75 -3.70
CA GLU A 125 -3.76 -5.98 -2.90
C GLU A 125 -4.40 -5.77 -1.52
N TYR A 126 -4.22 -4.58 -0.93
CA TYR A 126 -4.72 -4.24 0.41
C TYR A 126 -6.08 -3.54 0.42
N LEU A 127 -6.65 -3.18 -0.74
CA LEU A 127 -7.89 -2.38 -0.79
C LEU A 127 -9.08 -3.04 -0.08
N PRO A 128 -9.29 -4.36 -0.20
CA PRO A 128 -10.32 -5.02 0.60
C PRO A 128 -10.08 -4.86 2.10
N MET A 129 -8.85 -5.02 2.60
CA MET A 129 -8.54 -4.79 4.02
C MET A 129 -8.77 -3.33 4.43
N LEU A 130 -8.43 -2.36 3.59
CA LEU A 130 -8.74 -0.94 3.81
C LEU A 130 -10.26 -0.72 3.89
N ALA A 131 -11.04 -1.41 3.06
CA ALA A 131 -12.50 -1.37 3.13
C ALA A 131 -13.04 -2.03 4.41
N TRP A 132 -12.40 -3.07 4.91
CA TRP A 132 -12.81 -3.70 6.17
C TRP A 132 -12.38 -2.92 7.41
N GLU A 133 -11.39 -2.03 7.32
CA GLU A 133 -10.82 -1.31 8.46
C GLU A 133 -11.86 -0.59 9.34
N PRO A 134 -12.87 0.14 8.81
CA PRO A 134 -13.91 0.76 9.64
C PRO A 134 -14.79 -0.24 10.42
N VAL A 135 -14.89 -1.49 9.94
CA VAL A 135 -15.69 -2.55 10.58
C VAL A 135 -14.86 -3.33 11.60
N LEU A 136 -13.58 -3.57 11.29
CA LEU A 136 -12.66 -4.30 12.16
C LEU A 136 -12.03 -3.43 13.24
N GLY A 137 -11.92 -2.12 13.01
CA GLY A 137 -11.12 -1.20 13.83
C GLY A 137 -9.61 -1.34 13.63
N HIS A 138 -9.18 -2.16 12.68
CA HIS A 138 -7.79 -2.41 12.33
C HIS A 138 -7.68 -2.94 10.89
N ALA A 139 -6.46 -2.98 10.34
CA ALA A 139 -6.21 -3.42 8.97
C ALA A 139 -5.99 -4.95 8.85
N GLY A 140 -6.94 -5.73 9.36
CA GLY A 140 -6.83 -7.20 9.33
C GLY A 140 -5.67 -7.79 10.15
N ASP A 141 -5.24 -7.14 11.24
CA ASP A 141 -4.22 -7.66 12.17
C ASP A 141 -4.54 -9.10 12.61
N PRO A 142 -3.69 -10.10 12.29
CA PRO A 142 -3.91 -11.49 12.69
C PRO A 142 -4.04 -11.70 14.20
N ALA A 143 -3.51 -10.79 15.01
CA ALA A 143 -3.65 -10.86 16.47
C ALA A 143 -5.06 -10.47 16.96
N LEU A 144 -5.85 -9.76 16.16
CA LEU A 144 -7.13 -9.16 16.55
C LEU A 144 -8.32 -9.71 15.74
N ILE A 145 -8.09 -10.05 14.46
CA ILE A 145 -9.15 -10.36 13.49
C ILE A 145 -10.05 -11.53 13.90
N GLY A 146 -9.54 -12.50 14.67
CA GLY A 146 -10.27 -13.70 15.06
C GLY A 146 -11.63 -13.40 15.72
N ALA A 147 -11.72 -12.37 16.56
CA ALA A 147 -12.99 -11.97 17.18
C ALA A 147 -14.06 -11.55 16.15
N ALA A 148 -13.62 -10.98 15.04
CA ALA A 148 -14.48 -10.41 14.01
C ALA A 148 -14.75 -11.37 12.83
N VAL A 149 -14.12 -12.54 12.77
CA VAL A 149 -14.30 -13.51 11.67
C VAL A 149 -14.55 -14.95 12.14
N SER A 150 -14.32 -15.28 13.40
CA SER A 150 -14.67 -16.58 13.99
C SER A 150 -16.04 -16.56 14.68
N GLY A 151 -16.43 -17.70 15.24
CA GLY A 151 -17.69 -17.90 15.97
C GLY A 151 -18.63 -18.88 15.29
N GLU A 152 -19.74 -19.18 15.96
CA GLU A 152 -20.79 -20.07 15.43
C GLU A 152 -21.31 -19.56 14.08
N GLY A 153 -21.51 -20.48 13.14
CA GLY A 153 -21.96 -20.18 11.79
C GLY A 153 -20.92 -19.51 10.89
N SER A 154 -19.71 -19.23 11.38
CA SER A 154 -18.64 -18.70 10.52
C SER A 154 -18.00 -19.81 9.70
N ARG A 155 -17.68 -19.49 8.44
CA ARG A 155 -16.95 -20.36 7.52
C ARG A 155 -15.53 -19.86 7.22
N PHE A 156 -15.11 -18.78 7.88
CA PHE A 156 -13.80 -18.15 7.63
C PHE A 156 -12.67 -19.05 8.13
N GLY A 157 -11.76 -19.45 7.23
CA GLY A 157 -10.64 -20.34 7.58
C GLY A 157 -11.04 -21.75 8.01
N VAL A 158 -12.32 -22.14 7.85
CA VAL A 158 -12.78 -23.50 8.17
C VAL A 158 -12.33 -24.45 7.06
N PRO A 159 -11.62 -25.56 7.38
CA PRO A 159 -11.24 -26.57 6.40
C PRO A 159 -12.47 -27.18 5.72
N ILE A 160 -12.35 -27.51 4.43
CA ILE A 160 -13.37 -28.32 3.75
C ILE A 160 -13.08 -29.79 4.05
N GLU A 161 -14.03 -30.47 4.65
CA GLU A 161 -13.98 -31.92 4.79
C GLU A 161 -14.17 -32.59 3.43
N PRO A 162 -13.26 -33.48 3.00
CA PRO A 162 -13.42 -34.21 1.75
C PRO A 162 -14.78 -34.93 1.69
N GLY A 163 -15.51 -34.77 0.58
CA GLY A 163 -16.83 -35.37 0.38
C GLY A 163 -18.00 -34.53 0.87
N THR A 164 -17.78 -33.37 1.50
CA THR A 164 -18.85 -32.43 1.86
C THR A 164 -19.11 -31.40 0.76
N PRO A 165 -20.36 -30.96 0.56
CA PRO A 165 -20.66 -29.86 -0.37
C PRO A 165 -19.88 -28.60 0.00
N ARG A 166 -19.42 -27.86 -1.02
CA ARG A 166 -18.69 -26.61 -0.81
C ARG A 166 -19.62 -25.56 -0.20
N MET A 167 -19.42 -25.27 1.08
CA MET A 167 -20.21 -24.27 1.83
C MET A 167 -19.62 -22.85 1.79
N CYS A 168 -18.41 -22.66 1.27
CA CYS A 168 -17.75 -21.36 1.20
C CYS A 168 -17.17 -21.11 -0.19
N ASP A 169 -17.40 -19.90 -0.72
CA ASP A 169 -16.91 -19.47 -2.03
C ASP A 169 -15.42 -19.15 -2.05
N HIS A 170 -14.74 -19.06 -0.89
CA HIS A 170 -13.28 -18.95 -0.84
C HIS A 170 -12.61 -20.10 -1.58
N THR A 171 -11.61 -19.79 -2.38
CA THR A 171 -10.74 -20.74 -3.07
C THR A 171 -9.87 -21.52 -2.07
N ARG A 172 -9.16 -22.56 -2.54
CA ARG A 172 -8.26 -23.33 -1.66
C ARG A 172 -7.11 -22.47 -1.09
N PRO A 173 -6.43 -21.62 -1.86
CA PRO A 173 -5.41 -20.71 -1.34
C PRO A 173 -5.97 -19.75 -0.28
N GLU A 174 -7.10 -19.10 -0.55
CA GLU A 174 -7.75 -18.16 0.38
C GLU A 174 -8.12 -18.83 1.71
N ARG A 175 -8.71 -20.03 1.67
CA ARG A 175 -9.04 -20.77 2.90
C ARG A 175 -7.80 -21.09 3.73
N SER A 176 -6.73 -21.54 3.09
CA SER A 176 -5.44 -21.82 3.76
C SER A 176 -4.86 -20.58 4.42
N ALA A 177 -4.92 -19.44 3.72
CA ALA A 177 -4.45 -18.16 4.25
C ALA A 177 -5.33 -17.64 5.41
N CYS A 178 -6.66 -17.78 5.30
CA CYS A 178 -7.61 -17.43 6.35
C CYS A 178 -7.44 -18.31 7.60
N GLU A 179 -7.24 -19.61 7.42
CA GLU A 179 -6.96 -20.55 8.52
C GLU A 179 -5.66 -20.17 9.24
N ARG A 180 -4.60 -19.90 8.47
CA ARG A 180 -3.31 -19.50 9.03
C ARG A 180 -3.37 -18.15 9.74
N THR A 181 -4.13 -17.18 9.22
CA THR A 181 -4.37 -15.88 9.86
C THR A 181 -4.85 -16.02 11.30
N LEU A 182 -5.71 -16.99 11.59
CA LEU A 182 -6.27 -17.18 12.93
C LEU A 182 -5.27 -17.71 13.97
N ARG A 183 -4.10 -18.21 13.53
CA ARG A 183 -3.08 -18.79 14.41
C ARG A 183 -1.71 -18.14 14.31
N VAL A 184 -1.41 -17.42 13.22
CA VAL A 184 -0.05 -16.93 12.92
C VAL A 184 0.50 -15.97 13.98
N ALA A 185 -0.37 -15.27 14.72
CA ALA A 185 0.06 -14.43 15.85
C ALA A 185 0.76 -15.21 16.98
N ARG A 186 0.63 -16.55 16.99
CA ARG A 186 1.29 -17.47 17.93
C ARG A 186 2.48 -18.21 17.31
N GLU A 187 2.72 -18.05 16.01
CA GLU A 187 3.87 -18.64 15.33
C GLU A 187 5.18 -17.90 15.68
N PRO A 188 6.35 -18.56 15.57
CA PRO A 188 7.65 -17.90 15.64
C PRO A 188 7.82 -16.84 14.54
N GLY A 189 8.79 -15.93 14.72
CA GLY A 189 9.05 -14.81 13.80
C GLY A 189 9.18 -15.19 12.30
N PRO A 190 9.83 -16.31 11.92
CA PRO A 190 9.85 -16.74 10.52
C PRO A 190 8.46 -17.09 9.96
N GLY A 191 7.57 -17.68 10.76
CA GLY A 191 6.21 -18.00 10.34
C GLY A 191 5.40 -16.73 10.09
N TRP A 192 5.50 -15.76 10.99
CA TRP A 192 4.89 -14.43 10.84
C TRP A 192 5.31 -13.74 9.54
N ARG A 193 6.62 -13.66 9.28
CA ARG A 193 7.15 -13.04 8.04
C ARG A 193 6.69 -13.78 6.79
N ALA A 194 6.68 -15.12 6.81
CA ALA A 194 6.19 -15.91 5.68
C ALA A 194 4.68 -15.72 5.42
N TYR A 195 3.88 -15.39 6.43
CA TYR A 195 2.47 -15.02 6.25
C TYR A 195 2.34 -13.66 5.57
N LEU A 196 3.09 -12.67 6.07
CA LEU A 196 3.11 -11.33 5.48
C LEU A 196 3.64 -11.35 4.04
N ASP A 197 4.62 -12.18 3.71
CA ASP A 197 5.17 -12.29 2.36
C ASP A 197 4.16 -12.92 1.37
N ARG A 198 3.43 -13.97 1.78
CA ARG A 198 2.76 -14.86 0.80
C ARG A 198 1.25 -14.99 0.93
N GLN A 199 0.68 -14.57 2.05
CA GLN A 199 -0.70 -14.93 2.39
C GLN A 199 -1.59 -13.73 2.72
N HIS A 200 -1.03 -12.57 3.07
CA HIS A 200 -1.83 -11.39 3.39
C HIS A 200 -2.78 -10.99 2.24
N SER A 201 -2.30 -11.04 0.98
CA SER A 201 -3.10 -10.67 -0.20
C SER A 201 -4.25 -11.66 -0.44
N GLN A 202 -4.04 -12.94 -0.13
CA GLN A 202 -5.09 -13.96 -0.15
C GLN A 202 -6.15 -13.71 0.92
N VAL A 203 -5.76 -13.27 2.11
CA VAL A 203 -6.71 -12.90 3.18
C VAL A 203 -7.50 -11.65 2.79
N SER A 204 -6.83 -10.67 2.19
CA SER A 204 -7.46 -9.45 1.68
C SER A 204 -8.50 -9.79 0.62
N SER A 205 -8.14 -10.60 -0.38
CA SER A 205 -9.07 -11.12 -1.40
C SER A 205 -10.26 -11.84 -0.75
N ALA A 206 -10.01 -12.75 0.19
CA ALA A 206 -11.04 -13.51 0.88
C ALA A 206 -12.04 -12.62 1.64
N LEU A 207 -11.55 -11.56 2.30
CA LEU A 207 -12.39 -10.57 2.97
C LEU A 207 -13.23 -9.77 1.95
N GLY A 208 -12.63 -9.37 0.83
CA GLY A 208 -13.34 -8.72 -0.27
C GLY A 208 -14.48 -9.60 -0.81
N ASP A 209 -14.20 -10.87 -1.07
CA ASP A 209 -15.18 -11.83 -1.56
C ASP A 209 -16.29 -12.12 -0.55
N CYS A 210 -15.97 -12.20 0.75
CA CYS A 210 -16.98 -12.29 1.81
C CYS A 210 -18.01 -11.17 1.68
N ALA A 211 -17.56 -9.91 1.57
CA ALA A 211 -18.45 -8.75 1.55
C ALA A 211 -19.14 -8.51 0.20
N ALA A 212 -18.49 -8.84 -0.93
CA ALA A 212 -18.92 -8.38 -2.26
C ALA A 212 -19.50 -9.48 -3.16
N ARG A 213 -19.03 -10.72 -3.04
CA ARG A 213 -19.27 -11.78 -4.06
C ARG A 213 -19.85 -13.09 -3.49
N CYS A 214 -19.79 -13.31 -2.19
CA CYS A 214 -20.23 -14.56 -1.57
C CYS A 214 -21.73 -14.82 -1.81
N ARG A 215 -22.05 -15.95 -2.43
CA ARG A 215 -23.44 -16.34 -2.78
C ARG A 215 -24.21 -16.88 -1.59
N THR A 216 -23.51 -17.38 -0.57
CA THR A 216 -24.10 -17.87 0.67
C THR A 216 -23.38 -17.26 1.88
N PRO A 217 -23.59 -15.96 2.15
CA PRO A 217 -22.91 -15.27 3.23
C PRO A 217 -23.10 -15.98 4.58
N CYS A 218 -22.01 -16.08 5.34
CA CYS A 218 -22.01 -16.66 6.68
C CYS A 218 -21.95 -15.57 7.76
N THR A 219 -21.87 -15.96 9.04
CA THR A 219 -21.94 -15.01 10.17
C THR A 219 -20.82 -13.97 10.19
N VAL A 220 -19.74 -14.14 9.43
CA VAL A 220 -18.76 -13.07 9.18
C VAL A 220 -19.42 -11.79 8.69
N VAL A 221 -20.37 -11.91 7.76
CA VAL A 221 -21.04 -10.79 7.10
C VAL A 221 -22.48 -10.65 7.57
N THR A 222 -23.19 -11.75 7.82
CA THR A 222 -24.61 -11.69 8.19
C THR A 222 -24.85 -11.17 9.61
N ARG A 223 -23.82 -11.08 10.44
CA ARG A 223 -23.91 -10.45 11.78
C ARG A 223 -23.86 -8.92 11.74
N LEU A 224 -23.42 -8.34 10.63
CA LEU A 224 -23.28 -6.89 10.49
C LEU A 224 -24.67 -6.27 10.29
N ASP A 225 -24.85 -5.06 10.83
CA ASP A 225 -26.05 -4.26 10.57
C ASP A 225 -26.23 -4.03 9.07
N ASP A 226 -27.49 -3.96 8.61
CA ASP A 226 -27.81 -3.90 7.18
C ASP A 226 -27.15 -2.71 6.47
N LEU A 227 -27.12 -1.54 7.11
CA LEU A 227 -26.47 -0.35 6.56
C LEU A 227 -24.95 -0.49 6.48
N VAL A 228 -24.33 -1.04 7.54
CA VAL A 228 -22.88 -1.31 7.58
C VAL A 228 -22.50 -2.33 6.50
N ARG A 229 -23.31 -3.38 6.36
CA ARG A 229 -23.12 -4.42 5.34
C ARG A 229 -23.25 -3.84 3.94
N ALA A 230 -24.30 -3.05 3.66
CA ALA A 230 -24.52 -2.47 2.35
C ALA A 230 -23.38 -1.52 1.94
N ASP A 231 -22.93 -0.67 2.86
CA ASP A 231 -21.78 0.21 2.67
C ASP A 231 -20.49 -0.58 2.39
N LEU A 232 -20.16 -1.57 3.24
CA LEU A 232 -19.00 -2.43 3.07
C LEU A 232 -19.04 -3.19 1.73
N THR A 233 -20.19 -3.73 1.34
CA THR A 233 -20.38 -4.38 0.03
C THR A 233 -20.06 -3.41 -1.11
N GLY A 234 -20.53 -2.16 -1.05
CA GLY A 234 -20.24 -1.14 -2.06
C GLY A 234 -18.74 -0.86 -2.20
N ARG A 235 -18.06 -0.68 -1.07
CA ARG A 235 -16.62 -0.40 -1.02
C ARG A 235 -15.77 -1.60 -1.45
N CYS A 236 -16.11 -2.82 -1.04
CA CYS A 236 -15.42 -4.03 -1.48
C CYS A 236 -15.65 -4.36 -2.96
N LYS A 237 -16.83 -4.08 -3.52
CA LYS A 237 -17.06 -4.20 -4.98
C LYS A 237 -16.18 -3.23 -5.76
N LEU A 238 -16.09 -1.98 -5.30
CA LEU A 238 -15.25 -0.98 -5.93
C LEU A 238 -13.76 -1.33 -5.85
N ALA A 239 -13.31 -1.84 -4.70
CA ALA A 239 -11.96 -2.37 -4.51
C ALA A 239 -11.62 -3.52 -5.46
N ALA A 240 -12.54 -4.49 -5.57
CA ALA A 240 -12.40 -5.63 -6.48
C ALA A 240 -12.26 -5.19 -7.94
N ASP A 241 -13.15 -4.31 -8.41
CA ASP A 241 -13.11 -3.82 -9.79
C ASP A 241 -11.86 -2.96 -10.07
N PHE A 242 -11.32 -2.27 -9.06
CA PHE A 242 -10.03 -1.57 -9.20
C PHE A 242 -8.88 -2.55 -9.35
N ALA A 243 -8.82 -3.61 -8.54
CA ALA A 243 -7.80 -4.65 -8.64
C ALA A 243 -7.85 -5.38 -9.99
N ASP A 244 -9.04 -5.56 -10.55
CA ASP A 244 -9.26 -6.16 -11.87
C ASP A 244 -9.09 -5.17 -13.04
N SER A 245 -8.75 -3.90 -12.76
CA SER A 245 -8.71 -2.85 -13.77
C SER A 245 -7.51 -2.96 -14.73
N PRO A 246 -7.59 -2.35 -15.93
CA PRO A 246 -6.47 -2.30 -16.87
C PRO A 246 -5.20 -1.67 -16.28
N LEU A 247 -5.34 -0.71 -15.35
CA LEU A 247 -4.20 -0.03 -14.73
C LEU A 247 -3.36 -0.99 -13.88
N VAL A 248 -4.01 -1.77 -13.01
CA VAL A 248 -3.32 -2.76 -12.16
C VAL A 248 -2.70 -3.87 -13.01
N LYS A 249 -3.40 -4.28 -14.08
CA LYS A 249 -2.92 -5.32 -15.00
C LYS A 249 -1.67 -4.94 -15.80
N LEU A 250 -1.34 -3.65 -15.94
CA LEU A 250 -0.10 -3.22 -16.60
C LEU A 250 1.14 -3.83 -15.96
N ARG A 251 1.14 -4.04 -14.64
CA ARG A 251 2.27 -4.67 -13.93
C ARG A 251 2.58 -6.07 -14.48
N HIS A 252 1.56 -6.85 -14.81
CA HIS A 252 1.72 -8.22 -15.31
C HIS A 252 2.07 -8.29 -16.81
N ALA A 253 1.79 -7.21 -17.55
CA ALA A 253 2.13 -7.11 -18.98
C ALA A 253 3.59 -6.69 -19.23
N ALA A 254 4.31 -6.26 -18.18
CA ALA A 254 5.72 -5.88 -18.23
C ALA A 254 6.59 -6.75 -17.28
N PRO A 255 6.63 -8.09 -17.43
CA PRO A 255 7.54 -8.92 -16.66
C PRO A 255 8.98 -8.64 -17.11
N VAL A 256 9.87 -8.39 -16.16
CA VAL A 256 11.26 -8.03 -16.42
C VAL A 256 11.98 -9.22 -17.09
N GLY A 257 12.39 -9.06 -18.34
CA GLY A 257 13.14 -10.07 -19.11
C GLY A 257 13.08 -9.82 -20.62
N HIS A 258 14.22 -9.49 -21.22
CA HIS A 258 14.46 -9.31 -22.66
C HIS A 258 13.24 -8.97 -23.56
N GLY A 259 12.97 -7.67 -23.75
CA GLY A 259 12.13 -7.17 -24.86
C GLY A 259 10.74 -6.63 -24.51
N PHE A 260 10.35 -6.60 -23.23
CA PHE A 260 9.09 -5.95 -22.81
C PHE A 260 9.29 -4.45 -22.55
N GLY A 261 8.41 -3.62 -23.11
CA GLY A 261 8.39 -2.19 -22.90
C GLY A 261 8.01 -1.84 -21.46
N VAL A 262 8.78 -0.95 -20.83
CA VAL A 262 8.31 -0.21 -19.66
C VAL A 262 7.09 0.61 -20.11
N PRO A 263 5.94 0.56 -19.40
CA PRO A 263 4.77 1.32 -19.81
C PRO A 263 5.12 2.79 -20.02
N SER A 264 4.67 3.41 -21.09
CA SER A 264 4.79 4.85 -21.26
C SER A 264 3.78 5.59 -20.37
N PRO A 265 4.01 6.89 -20.07
CA PRO A 265 3.01 7.70 -19.38
C PRO A 265 1.64 7.71 -20.07
N GLU A 266 1.63 7.69 -21.40
CA GLU A 266 0.42 7.64 -22.22
C GLU A 266 -0.31 6.30 -22.06
N GLU A 267 0.43 5.19 -22.01
CA GLU A 267 -0.16 3.86 -21.75
C GLU A 267 -0.80 3.78 -20.35
N VAL A 268 -0.14 4.36 -19.34
CA VAL A 268 -0.66 4.45 -17.97
C VAL A 268 -1.93 5.31 -17.94
N GLN A 269 -1.95 6.48 -18.57
CA GLN A 269 -3.14 7.34 -18.64
C GLN A 269 -4.30 6.68 -19.39
N ALA A 270 -4.01 6.01 -20.51
CA ALA A 270 -5.02 5.28 -21.26
C ALA A 270 -5.62 4.12 -20.45
N ALA A 271 -4.78 3.38 -19.71
CA ALA A 271 -5.23 2.33 -18.81
C ALA A 271 -6.08 2.89 -17.65
N TRP A 272 -5.68 4.02 -17.07
CA TRP A 272 -6.45 4.70 -16.02
C TRP A 272 -7.80 5.21 -16.53
N SER A 273 -7.85 5.79 -17.72
CA SER A 273 -9.10 6.26 -18.33
C SER A 273 -10.11 5.11 -18.55
N ARG A 274 -9.61 3.94 -18.99
CA ARG A 274 -10.43 2.72 -19.10
C ARG A 274 -10.87 2.21 -17.72
N ALA A 275 -9.98 2.24 -16.73
CA ALA A 275 -10.30 1.87 -15.35
C ALA A 275 -11.43 2.77 -14.79
N ARG A 276 -11.31 4.10 -14.91
CA ARG A 276 -12.35 5.06 -14.49
C ARG A 276 -13.71 4.73 -15.10
N THR A 277 -13.75 4.46 -16.40
CA THR A 277 -15.00 4.07 -17.09
C THR A 277 -15.64 2.81 -16.48
N SER A 278 -14.84 1.81 -16.12
CA SER A 278 -15.36 0.58 -15.49
C SER A 278 -15.83 0.85 -14.06
N LEU A 279 -15.03 1.57 -13.26
CA LEU A 279 -15.30 1.88 -11.86
C LEU A 279 -16.56 2.74 -11.70
N SER A 280 -16.80 3.66 -12.63
CA SER A 280 -18.01 4.51 -12.67
C SER A 280 -19.31 3.76 -12.95
N ARG A 281 -19.27 2.45 -13.20
CA ARG A 281 -20.47 1.60 -13.25
C ARG A 281 -21.05 1.33 -11.86
N HIS A 282 -20.24 1.45 -10.81
CA HIS A 282 -20.70 1.39 -9.43
C HIS A 282 -21.22 2.76 -8.98
N PRO A 283 -22.32 2.83 -8.20
CA PRO A 283 -22.82 4.11 -7.69
C PRO A 283 -21.77 4.92 -6.92
N LEU A 284 -20.98 4.26 -6.06
CA LEU A 284 -19.91 4.89 -5.31
C LEU A 284 -18.80 5.40 -6.24
N GLY A 285 -18.34 4.56 -7.18
CA GLY A 285 -17.33 4.92 -8.17
C GLY A 285 -17.76 6.10 -9.05
N LYS A 286 -19.02 6.10 -9.51
CA LYS A 286 -19.59 7.20 -10.30
C LYS A 286 -19.53 8.52 -9.55
N THR A 287 -19.86 8.50 -8.25
CA THR A 287 -19.88 9.71 -7.41
C THR A 287 -18.49 10.28 -7.24
N VAL A 288 -17.50 9.44 -6.91
CA VAL A 288 -16.15 9.90 -6.53
C VAL A 288 -15.24 10.18 -7.72
N LEU A 289 -15.57 9.63 -8.91
CA LEU A 289 -14.82 9.84 -10.15
C LEU A 289 -15.49 10.86 -11.09
N ALA A 290 -16.58 11.51 -10.66
CA ALA A 290 -17.30 12.52 -11.45
C ALA A 290 -16.55 13.85 -11.60
N GLY A 291 -15.60 14.14 -10.70
CA GLY A 291 -14.74 15.31 -10.81
C GLY A 291 -13.59 15.06 -11.78
N ASP A 292 -13.27 16.07 -12.60
CA ASP A 292 -12.10 16.08 -13.47
C ASP A 292 -10.96 16.96 -12.93
N ASP A 293 -11.13 17.53 -11.75
CA ASP A 293 -10.31 18.63 -11.24
C ASP A 293 -9.56 18.25 -9.96
N ASP A 294 -8.72 17.21 -10.05
CA ASP A 294 -7.61 17.09 -9.11
C ASP A 294 -6.29 17.20 -9.89
N SER A 295 -5.30 17.86 -9.29
CA SER A 295 -3.96 18.01 -9.87
C SER A 295 -3.13 16.73 -9.75
N TYR A 296 -3.75 15.61 -9.37
CA TYR A 296 -3.06 14.36 -9.13
C TYR A 296 -2.80 13.66 -10.47
N PRO A 297 -1.64 12.98 -10.66
CA PRO A 297 -1.29 12.42 -11.97
C PRO A 297 -2.22 11.31 -12.49
N LEU A 298 -3.00 10.71 -11.60
CA LEU A 298 -4.08 9.78 -11.91
C LEU A 298 -5.39 10.36 -11.36
N PRO A 299 -6.08 11.25 -12.11
CA PRO A 299 -7.17 12.03 -11.55
C PRO A 299 -8.29 11.18 -10.97
N GLY A 300 -8.72 11.51 -9.76
CA GLY A 300 -9.73 10.80 -8.97
C GLY A 300 -9.18 9.64 -8.14
N LEU A 301 -7.91 9.27 -8.25
CA LEU A 301 -7.35 8.14 -7.49
C LEU A 301 -7.36 8.35 -5.96
N PRO A 302 -6.95 9.51 -5.42
CA PRO A 302 -7.06 9.77 -3.98
C PRO A 302 -8.51 9.71 -3.48
N ALA A 303 -9.45 10.25 -4.25
CA ALA A 303 -10.87 10.21 -3.94
C ALA A 303 -11.43 8.78 -3.96
N LEU A 304 -10.99 7.94 -4.92
CA LEU A 304 -11.34 6.53 -4.98
C LEU A 304 -10.87 5.77 -3.73
N PHE A 305 -9.60 5.95 -3.34
CA PHE A 305 -9.06 5.30 -2.13
C PHE A 305 -9.75 5.82 -0.87
N SER A 306 -10.05 7.12 -0.80
CA SER A 306 -10.80 7.70 0.31
C SER A 306 -12.20 7.07 0.46
N ALA A 307 -12.88 6.89 -0.67
CA ALA A 307 -14.20 6.27 -0.71
C ALA A 307 -14.17 4.83 -0.20
N ILE A 308 -13.17 4.05 -0.63
CA ILE A 308 -12.99 2.65 -0.19
C ILE A 308 -12.66 2.59 1.31
N ALA A 309 -11.83 3.52 1.81
CA ALA A 309 -11.44 3.60 3.22
C ALA A 309 -12.55 4.12 4.15
N ALA A 310 -13.61 4.72 3.59
CA ALA A 310 -14.57 5.54 4.33
C ALA A 310 -13.88 6.61 5.20
N ALA A 311 -12.78 7.17 4.69
CA ALA A 311 -11.96 8.17 5.37
C ALA A 311 -11.21 9.01 4.33
N GLU A 312 -10.94 10.27 4.65
CA GLU A 312 -10.22 11.17 3.75
C GLU A 312 -8.73 10.79 3.66
N LEU A 313 -8.28 10.46 2.44
CA LEU A 313 -6.90 10.09 2.12
C LEU A 313 -6.34 11.04 1.06
N HIS A 314 -5.31 11.78 1.45
CA HIS A 314 -4.53 12.64 0.57
C HIS A 314 -3.10 12.13 0.48
N PRO A 315 -2.35 12.45 -0.60
CA PRO A 315 -0.92 12.21 -0.63
C PRO A 315 -0.25 12.75 0.64
N ASP A 316 0.61 11.94 1.24
CA ASP A 316 1.45 12.40 2.35
C ASP A 316 2.54 13.37 1.86
N THR A 317 3.36 13.84 2.79
CA THR A 317 4.46 14.79 2.55
C THR A 317 5.77 14.28 3.13
N LEU A 318 5.88 12.98 3.44
CA LEU A 318 7.04 12.42 4.14
C LEU A 318 8.30 12.58 3.30
N LEU A 319 8.24 12.16 2.05
CA LEU A 319 9.38 12.28 1.12
C LEU A 319 9.64 13.74 0.74
N HIS A 320 8.59 14.55 0.63
CA HIS A 320 8.73 15.99 0.42
C HIS A 320 9.47 16.69 1.58
N ASP A 321 9.17 16.30 2.83
CA ASP A 321 9.84 16.86 4.00
C ASP A 321 11.29 16.36 4.13
N VAL A 322 11.58 15.13 3.71
CA VAL A 322 12.96 14.64 3.53
C VAL A 322 13.71 15.54 2.54
N THR A 323 13.13 15.79 1.36
CA THR A 323 13.73 16.67 0.35
C THR A 323 13.97 18.09 0.89
N LYS A 324 13.02 18.67 1.62
CA LYS A 324 13.19 20.00 2.24
C LYS A 324 14.36 20.02 3.22
N ARG A 325 14.52 18.99 4.05
CA ARG A 325 15.63 18.90 5.01
C ARG A 325 16.97 18.73 4.32
N ILE A 326 17.03 17.89 3.30
CA ILE A 326 18.21 17.76 2.44
C ILE A 326 18.60 19.13 1.88
N MET A 327 17.65 19.84 1.26
CA MET A 327 17.92 21.17 0.69
C MET A 327 18.38 22.18 1.75
N SER A 328 17.77 22.19 2.93
CA SER A 328 18.17 23.07 4.04
C SER A 328 19.56 22.76 4.57
N THR A 329 19.99 21.50 4.54
CA THR A 329 21.33 21.08 5.00
C THR A 329 22.41 21.32 3.94
N LEU A 330 22.03 21.33 2.66
CA LEU A 330 22.91 21.66 1.53
C LEU A 330 23.16 23.18 1.38
N SER A 331 22.27 24.01 1.94
CA SER A 331 22.38 25.49 1.95
C SER A 331 23.35 25.98 3.03
#